data_AF-A0A1I3ZIY2-F1
#
_entry.id   AF-A0A1I3ZIY2-F1
#
_cell.length_a   1.000
_cell.length_b   1.000
_cell.length_c   1.000
_cell.angle_alpha   90.00
_cell.angle_beta   90.00
_cell.angle_gamma   90.00
#
_symmetry.space_group_name_H-M   'P 1'
#
loop_
_entity.id
_entity.type
_entity.pdbx_description
1 polymer ?
#
loop_
_entity_poly.entity_id
_entity_poly.type
_entity_poly.pdbx_seq_one_letter_code
_entity_poly.pdbx_strand_id
1 'polypeptide(L)'
;MIHRTDLAALTPAQRANVIYAQAQSELSTRLWRAAIGDGDRDNEKGKSPLGGGSDMAMDSLLELLGTQAPKSAKGKCKCQCACSCNDEDAPDDIAALAKRALNGAHAAAAVDRGTMPGTGSIVGALSGGTSAKPAEASGPLALGSNARYADTLAAAEARSGIPRSAIAAIVDAEAGKGQDGSWNPLSRNPRSSAAGLGQFLSGTWQTLAEQGGTWLNDVAKARGWLTEKGKVDPSRRSELLALRYDPQASILSVADMAKNNLQQFESAGLNVRADSETLAKAAYLGHHLGLGDAKKFLAGNIDAERARTLLAAQVGGSAADQRIANAGDATRAHRQWLLDFIDRHVQPDKFAS
;
A
#
# COMPACT_ATOMS: atom_id res chain seq x y z
N MET A 1 -11.01 -16.44 17.01
CA MET A 1 -11.95 -16.34 18.16
C MET A 1 -11.10 -15.97 19.37
N ILE A 2 -11.26 -14.78 19.95
CA ILE A 2 -10.43 -14.32 21.08
C ILE A 2 -10.75 -15.21 22.29
N HIS A 3 -9.72 -15.73 22.97
CA HIS A 3 -9.91 -16.55 24.15
C HIS A 3 -10.52 -15.72 25.29
N ARG A 4 -11.53 -16.26 25.98
CA ARG A 4 -12.26 -15.55 27.05
C ARG A 4 -11.36 -15.00 28.16
N THR A 5 -10.22 -15.63 28.39
CA THR A 5 -9.18 -15.23 29.35
C THR A 5 -8.49 -13.91 28.98
N ASP A 6 -8.32 -13.60 27.70
CA ASP A 6 -7.66 -12.37 27.24
C ASP A 6 -8.58 -11.14 27.32
N LEU A 7 -9.90 -11.35 27.20
CA LEU A 7 -10.90 -10.30 27.35
C LEU A 7 -11.06 -9.86 28.82
N ALA A 8 -10.83 -10.77 29.77
CA ALA A 8 -11.01 -10.50 31.19
C ALA A 8 -10.00 -9.50 31.75
N ALA A 9 -8.80 -9.41 31.15
CA ALA A 9 -7.74 -8.48 31.54
C ALA A 9 -7.95 -7.04 31.02
N LEU A 10 -8.92 -6.82 30.12
CA LEU A 10 -9.23 -5.51 29.55
C LEU A 10 -10.26 -4.76 30.40
N THR A 11 -10.13 -3.44 30.44
CA THR A 11 -11.19 -2.57 30.99
C THR A 11 -12.51 -2.77 30.24
N PRO A 12 -13.67 -2.49 30.86
CA PRO A 12 -14.98 -2.65 30.20
C PRO A 12 -15.08 -1.90 28.86
N ALA A 13 -14.52 -0.70 28.76
CA ALA A 13 -14.51 0.08 27.53
C ALA A 13 -13.62 -0.54 26.44
N GLN A 14 -12.40 -0.99 26.79
CA GLN A 14 -11.53 -1.69 25.84
C GLN A 14 -12.15 -3.00 25.36
N ARG A 15 -12.81 -3.73 26.25
CA ARG A 15 -13.51 -4.97 25.93
C ARG A 15 -14.67 -4.73 24.97
N ALA A 16 -15.48 -3.70 25.23
CA ALA A 16 -16.56 -3.29 24.33
C ALA A 16 -16.02 -2.90 22.95
N ASN A 17 -14.90 -2.18 22.88
CA ASN A 17 -14.26 -1.79 21.62
C ASN A 17 -13.72 -2.99 20.84
N VAL A 18 -13.08 -3.96 21.52
CA VAL A 18 -12.61 -5.20 20.88
C VAL A 18 -13.77 -6.00 20.32
N ILE A 19 -14.86 -6.14 21.10
CA ILE A 19 -16.07 -6.82 20.66
C ILE A 19 -16.71 -6.11 19.46
N TYR A 20 -16.79 -4.77 19.50
CA TYR A 20 -17.36 -3.97 18.43
C TYR A 20 -16.54 -4.06 17.14
N ALA A 21 -15.22 -3.94 17.23
CA ALA A 21 -14.31 -4.06 16.09
C ALA A 21 -14.33 -5.48 15.49
N GLN A 22 -14.38 -6.51 16.33
CA GLN A 22 -14.54 -7.91 15.92
C GLN A 22 -15.87 -8.10 15.18
N ALA A 23 -16.97 -7.59 15.75
CA ALA A 23 -18.31 -7.68 15.15
C ALA A 23 -18.38 -6.94 13.80
N GLN A 24 -17.77 -5.76 13.67
CA GLN A 24 -17.67 -5.07 12.39
C GLN A 24 -16.83 -5.85 11.37
N SER A 25 -15.72 -6.45 11.79
CA SER A 25 -14.87 -7.28 10.93
C SER A 25 -15.63 -8.50 10.41
N GLU A 26 -16.37 -9.18 11.28
CA GLU A 26 -17.18 -10.35 10.92
C GLU A 26 -18.36 -9.98 10.02
N LEU A 27 -19.07 -8.89 10.34
CA LEU A 27 -20.15 -8.37 9.51
C LEU A 27 -19.64 -8.00 8.11
N SER A 28 -18.52 -7.29 8.02
CA SER A 28 -17.93 -6.91 6.73
C SER A 28 -17.50 -8.14 5.92
N THR A 29 -16.95 -9.17 6.57
CA THR A 29 -16.57 -10.43 5.92
C THR A 29 -17.79 -11.19 5.40
N ARG A 30 -18.89 -11.21 6.16
CA ARG A 30 -20.16 -11.82 5.75
C ARG A 30 -20.80 -11.07 4.59
N LEU A 31 -20.81 -9.74 4.62
CA LEU A 31 -21.30 -8.91 3.52
C LEU A 31 -20.45 -9.11 2.25
N TRP A 32 -19.14 -9.26 2.39
CA TRP A 32 -18.24 -9.51 1.28
C TRP A 32 -18.43 -10.91 0.66
N ARG A 33 -18.61 -11.96 1.48
CA ARG A 33 -18.97 -13.30 1.00
C ARG A 33 -20.34 -13.33 0.32
N ALA A 34 -21.32 -12.65 0.90
CA ALA A 34 -22.66 -12.53 0.33
C ALA A 34 -22.65 -11.81 -1.03
N ALA A 35 -21.79 -10.79 -1.19
CA ALA A 35 -21.64 -10.06 -2.45
C ALA A 35 -20.91 -10.86 -3.55
N ILE A 36 -20.11 -11.87 -3.19
CA ILE A 36 -19.37 -12.73 -4.13
C ILE A 36 -20.10 -14.06 -4.41
N GLY A 37 -21.22 -14.31 -3.71
CA GLY A 37 -22.05 -15.49 -3.93
C GLY A 37 -21.49 -16.79 -3.35
N ASP A 38 -20.55 -16.70 -2.40
CA ASP A 38 -20.03 -17.86 -1.68
C ASP A 38 -20.93 -18.14 -0.45
N GLY A 39 -22.15 -18.59 -0.75
CA GLY A 39 -23.06 -19.18 0.23
C GLY A 39 -22.86 -20.70 0.25
N ASP A 40 -22.79 -21.27 1.45
CA ASP A 40 -22.59 -22.70 1.76
C ASP A 40 -22.99 -23.66 0.63
N ARG A 41 -22.00 -24.36 0.07
CA ARG A 41 -22.21 -25.66 -0.54
C ARG A 41 -22.09 -26.72 0.53
N ASP A 42 -23.16 -26.91 1.28
CA ASP A 42 -23.27 -28.07 2.15
C ASP A 42 -23.55 -29.34 1.34
N ASN A 43 -22.80 -30.36 1.72
CA ASN A 43 -22.74 -31.69 1.13
C ASN A 43 -23.91 -32.54 1.64
N GLU A 44 -25.03 -32.54 0.92
CA GLU A 44 -26.03 -33.61 1.04
C GLU A 44 -26.31 -34.28 -0.31
N LYS A 45 -26.06 -35.59 -0.34
CA LYS A 45 -26.47 -36.49 -1.42
C LYS A 45 -28.00 -36.54 -1.48
N GLY A 46 -28.58 -36.03 -2.56
CA GLY A 46 -30.01 -36.16 -2.80
C GLY A 46 -30.40 -35.77 -4.21
N LYS A 47 -30.32 -36.74 -5.14
CA LYS A 47 -31.00 -36.86 -6.44
C LYS A 47 -31.59 -35.57 -7.04
N SER A 48 -31.02 -35.16 -8.17
CA SER A 48 -31.69 -34.32 -9.16
C SER A 48 -33.10 -34.84 -9.47
N PRO A 49 -34.10 -33.96 -9.52
CA PRO A 49 -35.21 -34.11 -10.43
C PRO A 49 -35.04 -33.10 -11.55
N LEU A 50 -34.97 -33.62 -12.77
CA LEU A 50 -34.93 -32.94 -14.07
C LEU A 50 -33.51 -32.67 -14.61
N GLY A 51 -33.23 -33.39 -15.70
CA GLY A 51 -31.92 -33.58 -16.30
C GLY A 51 -31.46 -32.43 -17.20
N GLY A 52 -30.27 -32.65 -17.75
CA GLY A 52 -29.42 -31.64 -18.38
C GLY A 52 -30.00 -30.95 -19.60
N GLY A 53 -29.58 -29.69 -19.76
CA GLY A 53 -29.58 -29.00 -21.04
C GLY A 53 -29.90 -27.50 -20.96
N SER A 54 -28.93 -26.69 -21.39
CA SER A 54 -29.05 -25.30 -21.89
C SER A 54 -29.25 -24.14 -20.89
N ASP A 55 -28.19 -23.35 -20.69
CA ASP A 55 -27.93 -22.09 -21.42
C ASP A 55 -29.08 -21.07 -21.63
N MET A 56 -30.11 -21.03 -20.77
CA MET A 56 -31.27 -20.13 -20.97
C MET A 56 -31.44 -19.04 -19.90
N ALA A 57 -30.53 -18.91 -18.93
CA ALA A 57 -30.70 -17.93 -17.83
C ALA A 57 -30.13 -16.52 -18.12
N MET A 58 -29.37 -16.34 -19.21
CA MET A 58 -28.77 -15.04 -19.54
C MET A 58 -29.59 -14.24 -20.56
N ASP A 59 -30.33 -14.92 -21.44
CA ASP A 59 -31.11 -14.27 -22.49
C ASP A 59 -32.39 -13.60 -21.96
N SER A 60 -33.04 -14.16 -20.94
CA SER A 60 -34.17 -13.48 -20.28
C SER A 60 -33.77 -12.25 -19.46
N LEU A 61 -32.48 -12.14 -19.08
CA LEU A 61 -31.94 -10.95 -18.43
C LEU A 61 -31.64 -9.84 -19.45
N LEU A 62 -31.27 -10.20 -20.68
CA LEU A 62 -31.01 -9.28 -21.78
C LEU A 62 -32.29 -8.74 -22.44
N GLU A 63 -33.40 -9.48 -22.36
CA GLU A 63 -34.71 -9.05 -22.87
C GLU A 63 -35.38 -8.00 -21.95
N LEU A 64 -35.07 -8.00 -20.65
CA LEU A 64 -35.58 -7.03 -19.68
C LEU A 64 -34.87 -5.66 -19.76
N LEU A 65 -33.62 -5.62 -20.27
CA LEU A 65 -32.82 -4.39 -20.36
C LEU A 65 -32.94 -3.65 -21.71
N GLY A 66 -33.81 -4.10 -22.62
CA GLY A 66 -34.21 -3.32 -23.80
C GLY A 66 -33.12 -3.02 -24.83
N THR A 67 -31.95 -3.66 -24.75
CA THR A 67 -30.87 -3.50 -25.73
C THR A 67 -30.88 -4.66 -26.71
N GLN A 68 -31.55 -4.48 -27.86
CA GLN A 68 -31.43 -5.43 -28.97
C GLN A 68 -30.03 -5.32 -29.60
N ALA A 69 -29.19 -6.33 -29.39
CA ALA A 69 -28.05 -6.59 -30.27
C ALA A 69 -28.54 -7.43 -31.47
N PRO A 70 -28.16 -7.11 -32.71
CA PRO A 70 -28.62 -7.83 -33.89
C PRO A 70 -28.00 -9.25 -33.93
N LYS A 71 -28.86 -10.24 -34.21
CA LYS A 71 -28.46 -11.60 -34.55
C LYS A 71 -27.54 -11.57 -35.78
N SER A 72 -26.32 -12.07 -35.65
CA SER A 72 -25.42 -12.35 -36.78
C SER A 72 -25.98 -13.51 -37.61
N ALA A 73 -26.92 -13.20 -38.51
CA ALA A 73 -27.18 -14.04 -39.66
C ALA A 73 -26.00 -13.91 -40.63
N LYS A 74 -25.49 -15.03 -41.13
CA LYS A 74 -24.52 -15.10 -42.23
C LYS A 74 -25.04 -14.26 -43.41
N GLY A 75 -24.48 -13.08 -43.61
CA GLY A 75 -24.74 -12.19 -44.74
C GLY A 75 -23.48 -12.02 -45.57
N LYS A 76 -23.48 -12.59 -46.78
CA LYS A 76 -22.47 -12.30 -47.80
C LYS A 76 -22.58 -10.82 -48.18
N CYS A 77 -21.51 -10.05 -47.99
CA CYS A 77 -21.45 -8.71 -48.56
C CYS A 77 -21.25 -8.80 -50.08
N LYS A 78 -22.03 -8.00 -50.82
CA LYS A 78 -22.10 -7.99 -52.30
C LYS A 78 -21.53 -6.68 -52.85
N CYS A 79 -20.47 -6.15 -52.26
CA CYS A 79 -19.72 -5.01 -52.79
C CYS A 79 -18.38 -5.48 -53.37
N GLN A 80 -18.16 -5.17 -54.65
CA GLN A 80 -16.92 -5.44 -55.37
C GLN A 80 -15.91 -4.31 -55.12
N CYS A 81 -15.43 -4.17 -53.88
CA CYS A 81 -14.33 -3.24 -53.56
C CYS A 81 -13.25 -3.97 -52.76
N ALA A 82 -11.99 -3.80 -53.16
CA ALA A 82 -10.82 -4.35 -52.48
C ALA A 82 -10.38 -3.40 -51.34
N CYS A 83 -10.80 -3.71 -50.11
CA CYS A 83 -10.18 -3.15 -48.90
C CYS A 83 -9.74 -4.31 -48.00
N SER A 84 -8.47 -4.27 -47.63
CA SER A 84 -7.79 -5.20 -46.72
C SER A 84 -8.21 -4.95 -45.28
N CYS A 85 -9.37 -5.50 -44.91
CA CYS A 85 -9.80 -5.67 -43.53
C CYS A 85 -10.12 -7.15 -43.32
N ASN A 86 -9.07 -7.99 -43.37
CA ASN A 86 -8.97 -9.33 -42.78
C ASN A 86 -7.77 -10.02 -43.43
N ASP A 87 -6.61 -9.88 -42.82
CA ASP A 87 -5.60 -10.95 -42.88
C ASP A 87 -5.53 -11.53 -41.47
N GLU A 88 -6.17 -12.70 -41.31
CA GLU A 88 -5.84 -13.66 -40.27
C GLU A 88 -4.59 -14.42 -40.75
N ASP A 89 -3.41 -13.88 -40.46
CA ASP A 89 -2.13 -14.60 -40.37
C ASP A 89 -1.02 -13.59 -40.01
N ALA A 90 -0.94 -13.22 -38.73
CA ALA A 90 0.21 -12.53 -38.15
C ALA A 90 0.65 -13.30 -36.89
N PRO A 91 1.93 -13.71 -36.77
CA PRO A 91 2.37 -14.56 -35.68
C PRO A 91 2.40 -13.80 -34.34
N ASP A 92 1.95 -14.48 -33.28
CA ASP A 92 1.90 -14.01 -31.89
C ASP A 92 3.29 -13.74 -31.28
N ASP A 93 3.89 -12.59 -31.58
CA ASP A 93 5.21 -12.19 -31.09
C ASP A 93 5.22 -11.48 -29.71
N ILE A 94 4.13 -11.54 -28.94
CA ILE A 94 4.09 -11.01 -27.56
C ILE A 94 4.41 -12.09 -26.52
N ALA A 95 4.13 -13.36 -26.81
CA ALA A 95 4.43 -14.47 -25.90
C ALA A 95 5.91 -14.90 -25.91
N ALA A 96 6.64 -14.63 -27.00
CA ALA A 96 8.06 -14.94 -27.14
C ALA A 96 8.97 -13.94 -26.40
N LEU A 97 8.55 -12.68 -26.26
CA LEU A 97 9.29 -11.66 -25.50
C LEU A 97 9.19 -11.89 -23.97
N ALA A 98 8.04 -12.36 -23.48
CA ALA A 98 7.85 -12.67 -22.06
C ALA A 98 8.65 -13.89 -21.59
N LYS A 99 8.83 -14.92 -22.44
CA LYS A 99 9.66 -16.10 -22.11
C LYS A 99 11.17 -15.82 -22.17
N ARG A 100 11.61 -14.82 -22.92
CA ARG A 100 13.04 -14.45 -23.02
C ARG A 100 13.50 -13.54 -21.88
N ALA A 101 12.59 -12.83 -21.22
CA ALA A 101 12.87 -12.03 -20.02
C ALA A 101 12.99 -12.88 -18.73
N LEU A 102 12.37 -14.06 -18.68
CA LEU A 102 12.38 -14.95 -17.50
C LEU A 102 13.55 -15.95 -17.50
N ASN A 103 14.15 -16.26 -18.65
CA ASN A 103 15.29 -17.18 -18.75
C ASN A 103 16.67 -16.50 -18.63
N GLY A 104 16.73 -15.17 -18.48
CA GLY A 104 17.98 -14.39 -18.38
C GLY A 104 18.55 -14.21 -16.97
N ALA A 105 17.87 -14.70 -15.92
CA ALA A 105 18.26 -14.46 -14.53
C ALA A 105 18.93 -15.66 -13.82
N HIS A 106 19.28 -16.72 -14.57
CA HIS A 106 20.03 -17.87 -14.05
C HIS A 106 21.24 -18.21 -14.92
N ALA A 107 22.17 -17.27 -15.09
CA ALA A 107 23.55 -17.56 -15.50
C ALA A 107 24.47 -16.36 -15.24
N ALA A 108 25.00 -16.25 -14.01
CA ALA A 108 26.31 -15.64 -13.73
C ALA A 108 26.59 -15.68 -12.21
N ALA A 109 26.93 -16.86 -11.70
CA ALA A 109 27.70 -16.98 -10.46
C ALA A 109 28.45 -18.32 -10.50
N ALA A 110 29.53 -18.35 -11.29
CA ALA A 110 30.56 -19.38 -11.17
C ALA A 110 31.91 -18.67 -11.08
N VAL A 111 32.67 -19.14 -10.10
CA VAL A 111 33.98 -18.69 -9.62
C VAL A 111 35.05 -18.92 -10.71
N ASP A 112 36.01 -18.00 -10.84
CA ASP A 112 37.40 -18.42 -11.10
C ASP A 112 38.43 -17.44 -10.50
N ARG A 113 39.48 -18.04 -9.97
CA ARG A 113 40.67 -17.45 -9.36
C ARG A 113 41.65 -17.01 -10.45
N GLY A 114 42.42 -15.95 -10.16
CA GLY A 114 43.84 -15.94 -10.53
C GLY A 114 44.39 -14.66 -11.15
N THR A 115 45.35 -14.09 -10.42
CA THR A 115 46.61 -13.50 -10.93
C THR A 115 46.70 -11.96 -11.04
N MET A 116 47.50 -11.42 -10.11
CA MET A 116 48.18 -10.08 -10.10
C MET A 116 49.16 -9.93 -11.27
N PRO A 117 49.52 -8.71 -11.74
CA PRO A 117 50.42 -7.75 -11.05
C PRO A 117 49.92 -6.29 -11.18
N GLY A 118 50.39 -5.25 -10.52
CA GLY A 118 51.53 -4.98 -9.65
C GLY A 118 51.80 -3.46 -9.71
N THR A 119 52.08 -2.86 -8.55
CA THR A 119 52.72 -1.54 -8.31
C THR A 119 51.96 -0.23 -8.57
N GLY A 120 51.93 0.63 -7.55
CA GLY A 120 51.61 2.05 -7.65
C GLY A 120 51.08 2.69 -6.37
N SER A 121 51.94 2.85 -5.36
CA SER A 121 51.64 3.65 -4.16
C SER A 121 51.30 5.10 -4.52
N ILE A 122 50.19 5.62 -4.00
CA ILE A 122 50.11 7.00 -3.54
C ILE A 122 49.42 7.04 -2.17
N VAL A 123 50.23 7.32 -1.15
CA VAL A 123 49.81 7.68 0.20
C VAL A 123 49.58 9.19 0.20
N GLY A 124 48.49 9.66 0.78
CA GLY A 124 48.35 11.09 1.06
C GLY A 124 46.92 11.51 1.41
N ALA A 125 46.69 11.68 2.72
CA ALA A 125 45.78 12.62 3.39
C ALA A 125 44.35 12.78 2.83
N LEU A 126 43.30 12.62 3.61
CA LEU A 126 42.89 13.66 4.56
C LEU A 126 42.06 13.05 5.69
N SER A 127 42.60 13.20 6.91
CA SER A 127 41.84 13.18 8.15
C SER A 127 40.83 14.33 8.14
N GLY A 128 39.54 13.99 8.14
CA GLY A 128 38.44 14.93 8.35
C GLY A 128 37.41 14.25 9.23
N GLY A 129 37.66 14.25 10.54
CA GLY A 129 36.70 13.79 11.53
C GLY A 129 35.48 14.70 11.51
N THR A 130 34.41 14.26 10.85
CA THR A 130 33.08 14.82 11.07
C THR A 130 32.53 14.19 12.34
N SER A 131 32.69 14.91 13.44
CA SER A 131 31.87 14.72 14.64
C SER A 131 30.41 14.81 14.20
N ALA A 132 29.75 13.66 14.07
CA ALA A 132 28.30 13.61 13.96
C ALA A 132 27.75 14.27 15.23
N LYS A 133 27.16 15.46 15.07
CA LYS A 133 26.42 16.15 16.13
C LYS A 133 25.39 15.15 16.68
N PRO A 134 25.33 14.90 17.99
CA PRO A 134 24.26 14.08 18.55
C PRO A 134 22.93 14.68 18.10
N ALA A 135 22.01 13.83 17.61
CA ALA A 135 20.64 14.24 17.33
C ALA A 135 20.12 15.00 18.55
N GLU A 136 19.85 16.29 18.38
CA GLU A 136 19.26 17.12 19.43
C GLU A 136 18.02 16.40 19.95
N ALA A 137 17.99 16.13 21.26
CA ALA A 137 16.81 15.60 21.91
C ALA A 137 15.69 16.63 21.72
N SER A 138 14.81 16.34 20.75
CA SER A 138 13.72 17.20 20.32
C SER A 138 12.92 17.70 21.53
N GLY A 139 12.62 19.01 21.58
CA GLY A 139 11.79 19.65 22.62
C GLY A 139 10.37 19.05 22.72
N PRO A 140 9.53 19.47 23.67
CA PRO A 140 8.18 18.91 23.86
C PRO A 140 7.38 18.85 22.54
N LEU A 141 6.44 17.90 22.42
CA LEU A 141 5.62 17.77 21.20
C LEU A 141 4.31 18.55 21.35
N ALA A 142 3.95 19.34 20.33
CA ALA A 142 2.66 20.03 20.25
C ALA A 142 1.59 19.11 19.63
N LEU A 143 0.95 18.26 20.44
CA LEU A 143 -0.03 17.25 19.96
C LEU A 143 -1.51 17.61 20.20
N GLY A 144 -1.81 18.62 21.03
CA GLY A 144 -3.19 18.98 21.39
C GLY A 144 -3.99 17.77 21.90
N SER A 145 -5.16 17.52 21.31
CA SER A 145 -6.06 16.37 21.61
C SER A 145 -5.39 14.99 21.42
N ASN A 146 -4.23 14.95 20.77
CA ASN A 146 -3.46 13.73 20.49
C ASN A 146 -2.30 13.49 21.48
N ALA A 147 -2.21 14.28 22.56
CA ALA A 147 -1.17 14.13 23.60
C ALA A 147 -1.05 12.72 24.18
N ARG A 148 -2.16 11.96 24.19
CA ARG A 148 -2.21 10.54 24.58
C ARG A 148 -1.27 9.61 23.80
N TYR A 149 -0.71 10.07 22.68
CA TYR A 149 0.21 9.31 21.84
C TYR A 149 1.67 9.70 21.99
N ALA A 150 2.01 10.61 22.91
CA ALA A 150 3.37 11.11 23.10
C ALA A 150 4.39 9.99 23.35
N ASP A 151 4.08 9.05 24.26
CA ASP A 151 4.97 7.93 24.58
C ASP A 151 5.14 6.96 23.40
N THR A 152 4.06 6.70 22.68
CA THR A 152 4.10 5.87 21.47
C THR A 152 4.97 6.52 20.39
N LEU A 153 4.87 7.83 20.20
CA LEU A 153 5.69 8.58 19.25
C LEU A 153 7.17 8.60 19.66
N ALA A 154 7.45 8.70 20.96
CA ALA A 154 8.82 8.57 21.48
C ALA A 154 9.39 7.16 21.26
N ALA A 155 8.60 6.11 21.49
CA ALA A 155 9.01 4.74 21.19
C ALA A 155 9.22 4.51 19.68
N ALA A 156 8.40 5.14 18.84
CA ALA A 156 8.50 5.09 17.40
C ALA A 156 9.78 5.79 16.88
N GLU A 157 10.12 6.95 17.45
CA GLU A 157 11.38 7.64 17.19
C GLU A 157 12.58 6.80 17.61
N ALA A 158 12.58 6.25 18.83
CA ALA A 158 13.66 5.40 19.32
C ALA A 158 13.89 4.15 18.44
N ARG A 159 12.81 3.55 17.92
CA ARG A 159 12.88 2.38 17.04
C ARG A 159 13.40 2.70 15.64
N SER A 160 12.94 3.80 15.08
CA SER A 160 13.10 4.10 13.66
C SER A 160 14.25 5.09 13.36
N GLY A 161 14.63 5.90 14.35
CA GLY A 161 15.48 7.07 14.17
C GLY A 161 14.81 8.21 13.40
N ILE A 162 13.48 8.16 13.21
CA ILE A 162 12.70 9.21 12.57
C ILE A 162 12.19 10.17 13.64
N PRO A 163 12.38 11.50 13.51
CA PRO A 163 11.93 12.46 14.50
C PRO A 163 10.46 12.29 14.83
N ARG A 164 10.12 12.31 16.12
CA ARG A 164 8.73 12.13 16.59
C ARG A 164 7.75 13.16 16.00
N SER A 165 8.22 14.38 15.71
CA SER A 165 7.46 15.42 15.01
C SER A 165 7.14 15.05 13.55
N ALA A 166 8.09 14.42 12.83
CA ALA A 166 7.88 13.90 11.49
C ALA A 166 6.91 12.73 11.47
N ILE A 167 7.02 11.79 12.43
CA ILE A 167 6.07 10.69 12.57
C ILE A 167 4.67 11.24 12.86
N ALA A 168 4.55 12.22 13.77
CA ALA A 168 3.27 12.86 14.08
C ALA A 168 2.65 13.54 12.85
N ALA A 169 3.45 14.24 12.03
CA ALA A 169 2.96 14.86 10.79
C ALA A 169 2.44 13.83 9.77
N ILE A 170 3.12 12.70 9.61
CA ILE A 170 2.66 11.62 8.73
C ILE A 170 1.35 11.02 9.24
N VAL A 171 1.26 10.73 10.54
CA VAL A 171 0.05 10.20 11.17
C VAL A 171 -1.10 11.21 11.05
N ASP A 172 -0.83 12.50 11.25
CA ASP A 172 -1.83 13.56 11.11
C ASP A 172 -2.37 13.65 9.67
N ALA A 173 -1.49 13.54 8.67
CA ALA A 173 -1.86 13.58 7.27
C ALA A 173 -2.73 12.38 6.84
N GLU A 174 -2.55 11.21 7.47
CA GLU A 174 -3.25 9.97 7.14
C GLU A 174 -4.53 9.76 7.95
N ALA A 175 -4.50 10.06 9.24
CA ALA A 175 -5.57 9.72 10.15
C ALA A 175 -6.87 10.46 9.81
N GLY A 176 -7.99 9.74 9.86
CA GLY A 176 -9.29 10.38 10.01
C GLY A 176 -9.33 11.16 11.33
N LYS A 177 -9.99 12.31 11.35
CA LYS A 177 -10.02 13.20 12.53
C LYS A 177 -11.43 13.41 13.05
N GLY A 178 -11.56 13.52 14.37
CA GLY A 178 -12.76 14.04 15.04
C GLY A 178 -12.89 15.56 14.87
N GLN A 179 -14.02 16.11 15.33
CA GLN A 179 -14.28 17.56 15.27
C GLN A 179 -13.26 18.38 16.07
N ASP A 180 -12.69 17.79 17.12
CA ASP A 180 -11.67 18.36 17.99
C ASP A 180 -10.23 18.12 17.50
N GLY A 181 -10.06 17.61 16.28
CA GLY A 181 -8.75 17.26 15.71
C GLY A 181 -8.13 15.98 16.28
N SER A 182 -8.83 15.25 17.15
CA SER A 182 -8.35 13.97 17.65
C SER A 182 -8.25 12.95 16.51
N TRP A 183 -7.12 12.23 16.43
CA TRP A 183 -6.94 11.17 15.46
C TRP A 183 -7.86 9.99 15.81
N ASN A 184 -8.55 9.46 14.80
CA ASN A 184 -9.49 8.36 14.92
C ASN A 184 -8.81 7.04 14.53
N PRO A 185 -8.48 6.15 15.50
CA PRO A 185 -7.86 4.85 15.22
C PRO A 185 -8.78 3.89 14.47
N LEU A 186 -10.08 4.15 14.47
CA LEU A 186 -11.09 3.36 13.78
C LEU A 186 -11.40 3.88 12.37
N SER A 187 -10.64 4.88 11.89
CA SER A 187 -10.77 5.40 10.53
C SER A 187 -10.59 4.29 9.50
N ARG A 188 -11.43 4.32 8.46
CA ARG A 188 -11.39 3.38 7.34
C ARG A 188 -11.78 4.07 6.04
N ASN A 189 -11.03 3.82 4.98
CA ASN A 189 -11.40 4.29 3.65
C ASN A 189 -12.49 3.39 3.05
N PRO A 190 -13.67 3.92 2.66
CA PRO A 190 -14.74 3.10 2.09
C PRO A 190 -14.41 2.57 0.67
N ARG A 191 -13.43 3.18 -0.02
CA ARG A 191 -13.03 2.82 -1.39
C ARG A 191 -11.82 1.89 -1.45
N SER A 192 -11.22 1.53 -0.31
CA SER A 192 -10.03 0.68 -0.27
C SER A 192 -9.97 -0.17 0.99
N SER A 193 -8.88 -0.92 1.15
CA SER A 193 -8.63 -1.66 2.39
C SER A 193 -7.97 -0.83 3.49
N ALA A 194 -7.65 0.45 3.23
CA ALA A 194 -6.93 1.33 4.16
C ALA A 194 -7.70 1.51 5.48
N ALA A 195 -6.99 1.34 6.59
CA ALA A 195 -7.56 1.44 7.94
C ALA A 195 -6.52 1.88 8.96
N GLY A 196 -6.99 2.46 10.07
CA GLY A 196 -6.15 2.84 11.20
C GLY A 196 -5.53 4.23 11.09
N LEU A 197 -4.71 4.57 12.07
CA LEU A 197 -4.04 5.88 12.13
C LEU A 197 -3.07 6.10 10.95
N GLY A 198 -2.50 5.02 10.41
CA GLY A 198 -1.63 5.08 9.24
C GLY A 198 -2.32 4.74 7.92
N GLN A 199 -3.64 4.52 7.91
CA GLN A 199 -4.40 4.14 6.71
C GLN A 199 -3.77 2.99 5.90
N PHE A 200 -3.19 2.00 6.58
CA PHE A 200 -2.46 0.92 5.92
C PHE A 200 -3.39 0.04 5.09
N LEU A 201 -3.01 -0.25 3.85
CA LEU A 201 -3.65 -1.28 3.02
C LEU A 201 -3.38 -2.67 3.61
N SER A 202 -4.29 -3.63 3.37
CA SER A 202 -4.14 -5.00 3.87
C SER A 202 -2.86 -5.67 3.36
N GLY A 203 -2.50 -5.43 2.09
CA GLY A 203 -1.28 -5.97 1.48
C GLY A 203 -0.02 -5.39 2.11
N THR A 204 0.07 -4.06 2.21
CA THR A 204 1.21 -3.38 2.84
C THR A 204 1.41 -3.80 4.29
N TRP A 205 0.32 -3.91 5.05
CA TRP A 205 0.35 -4.38 6.44
C TRP A 205 0.90 -5.80 6.55
N GLN A 206 0.45 -6.70 5.68
CA GLN A 206 0.98 -8.06 5.61
C GLN A 206 2.47 -8.06 5.24
N THR A 207 2.89 -7.27 4.26
CA THR A 207 4.31 -7.14 3.89
C THR A 207 5.17 -6.69 5.06
N LEU A 208 4.73 -5.70 5.84
CA LEU A 208 5.43 -5.26 7.04
C LEU A 208 5.54 -6.41 8.06
N ALA A 209 4.48 -7.18 8.27
CA ALA A 209 4.49 -8.33 9.18
C ALA A 209 5.44 -9.46 8.73
N GLU A 210 5.71 -9.58 7.44
CA GLU A 210 6.64 -10.57 6.88
C GLU A 210 8.09 -10.05 6.82
N GLN A 211 8.28 -8.73 6.93
CA GLN A 211 9.59 -8.10 6.83
C GLN A 211 10.32 -8.10 8.17
N GLY A 212 11.45 -8.80 8.23
CA GLY A 212 12.32 -8.81 9.41
C GLY A 212 12.73 -7.41 9.87
N GLY A 213 12.71 -7.17 11.18
CA GLY A 213 13.10 -5.91 11.80
C GLY A 213 11.98 -4.88 11.93
N THR A 214 10.77 -5.16 11.43
CA THR A 214 9.60 -4.33 11.74
C THR A 214 8.93 -4.80 13.03
N TRP A 215 8.25 -3.88 13.71
CA TRP A 215 7.53 -4.14 14.96
C TRP A 215 6.43 -5.16 14.72
N LEU A 216 5.77 -5.06 13.56
CA LEU A 216 4.70 -5.97 13.19
C LEU A 216 5.22 -7.39 12.95
N ASN A 217 6.42 -7.53 12.40
CA ASN A 217 7.10 -8.83 12.28
C ASN A 217 7.48 -9.40 13.64
N ASP A 218 7.99 -8.57 14.56
CA ASP A 218 8.30 -8.99 15.94
C ASP A 218 7.04 -9.52 16.64
N VAL A 219 5.90 -8.82 16.50
CA VAL A 219 4.60 -9.24 17.04
C VAL A 219 4.10 -10.53 16.37
N ALA A 220 4.17 -10.61 15.04
CA ALA A 220 3.73 -11.79 14.31
C ALA A 220 4.55 -13.03 14.70
N LYS A 221 5.88 -12.89 14.88
CA LYS A 221 6.75 -13.97 15.38
C LYS A 221 6.38 -14.37 16.80
N ALA A 222 6.29 -13.40 17.72
CA ALA A 222 5.97 -13.67 19.13
C ALA A 222 4.63 -14.39 19.32
N ARG A 223 3.67 -14.16 18.40
CA ARG A 223 2.34 -14.78 18.43
C ARG A 223 2.22 -16.05 17.59
N GLY A 224 3.31 -16.51 16.95
CA GLY A 224 3.27 -17.69 16.08
C GLY A 224 2.36 -17.51 14.86
N TRP A 225 2.31 -16.30 14.31
CA TRP A 225 1.48 -15.96 13.15
C TRP A 225 2.20 -16.06 11.81
N LEU A 226 3.49 -16.42 11.83
CA LEU A 226 4.27 -16.66 10.63
C LEU A 226 4.47 -18.16 10.44
N THR A 227 4.34 -18.61 9.20
CA THR A 227 4.77 -19.94 8.74
C THR A 227 6.29 -20.08 8.83
N GLU A 228 6.80 -21.31 8.68
CA GLU A 228 8.25 -21.58 8.62
C GLU A 228 8.97 -20.77 7.52
N LYS A 229 8.26 -20.40 6.46
CA LYS A 229 8.78 -19.57 5.36
C LYS A 229 8.74 -18.06 5.65
N GLY A 230 8.38 -17.65 6.87
CA GLY A 230 8.24 -16.26 7.29
C GLY A 230 7.04 -15.53 6.67
N LYS A 231 6.10 -16.27 6.05
CA LYS A 231 4.85 -15.72 5.50
C LYS A 231 3.75 -15.73 6.54
N VAL A 232 2.87 -14.73 6.50
CA VAL A 232 1.72 -14.69 7.42
C VAL A 232 0.85 -15.92 7.18
N ASP A 233 0.57 -16.65 8.27
CA ASP A 233 -0.35 -17.77 8.26
C ASP A 233 -1.75 -17.27 7.87
N PRO A 234 -2.38 -17.83 6.81
CA PRO A 234 -3.72 -17.43 6.38
C PRO A 234 -4.77 -17.48 7.51
N SER A 235 -4.63 -18.44 8.45
CA SER A 235 -5.54 -18.59 9.59
C SER A 235 -5.42 -17.48 10.64
N ARG A 236 -4.34 -16.69 10.60
CA ARG A 236 -4.06 -15.57 11.52
C ARG A 236 -4.18 -14.21 10.86
N ARG A 237 -4.53 -14.19 9.57
CA ARG A 237 -4.56 -12.96 8.77
C ARG A 237 -5.56 -11.95 9.32
N SER A 238 -6.72 -12.39 9.82
CA SER A 238 -7.72 -11.50 10.42
C SER A 238 -7.18 -10.78 11.66
N GLU A 239 -6.54 -11.52 12.55
CA GLU A 239 -5.96 -11.02 13.80
C GLU A 239 -4.83 -10.03 13.50
N LEU A 240 -3.99 -10.33 12.51
CA LEU A 240 -2.97 -9.41 12.04
C LEU A 240 -3.58 -8.11 11.51
N LEU A 241 -4.58 -8.19 10.63
CA LEU A 241 -5.20 -7.00 10.02
C LEU A 241 -5.95 -6.13 11.03
N ALA A 242 -6.46 -6.72 12.11
CA ALA A 242 -7.11 -6.00 13.21
C ALA A 242 -6.15 -5.08 13.98
N LEU A 243 -4.85 -5.39 14.00
CA LEU A 243 -3.84 -4.52 14.63
C LEU A 243 -3.73 -3.13 13.97
N ARG A 244 -4.27 -2.92 12.76
CA ARG A 244 -4.35 -1.57 12.17
C ARG A 244 -5.23 -0.63 12.99
N TYR A 245 -6.19 -1.15 13.75
CA TYR A 245 -7.03 -0.32 14.62
C TYR A 245 -6.41 -0.08 16.00
N ASP A 246 -5.29 -0.75 16.30
CA ASP A 246 -4.50 -0.46 17.49
C ASP A 246 -3.61 0.78 17.24
N PRO A 247 -3.74 1.85 18.04
CA PRO A 247 -2.98 3.08 17.82
C PRO A 247 -1.47 2.89 17.91
N GLN A 248 -1.02 2.06 18.86
CA GLN A 248 0.41 1.82 19.07
C GLN A 248 1.02 1.06 17.90
N ALA A 249 0.38 -0.04 17.49
CA ALA A 249 0.76 -0.82 16.33
C ALA A 249 0.83 0.05 15.07
N SER A 250 -0.18 0.90 14.85
CA SER A 250 -0.22 1.81 13.70
C SER A 250 0.95 2.78 13.69
N ILE A 251 1.18 3.51 14.79
CA ILE A 251 2.23 4.55 14.85
C ILE A 251 3.62 3.93 14.72
N LEU A 252 3.87 2.80 15.39
CA LEU A 252 5.15 2.08 15.28
C LEU A 252 5.38 1.56 13.86
N SER A 253 4.33 1.07 13.20
CA SER A 253 4.43 0.60 11.82
C SER A 253 4.61 1.75 10.81
N VAL A 254 4.04 2.94 11.07
CA VAL A 254 4.33 4.16 10.27
C VAL A 254 5.82 4.48 10.35
N ALA A 255 6.39 4.44 11.56
CA ALA A 255 7.81 4.74 11.76
C ALA A 255 8.74 3.73 11.09
N ASP A 256 8.43 2.43 11.19
CA ASP A 256 9.20 1.39 10.49
C ASP A 256 9.10 1.54 8.96
N MET A 257 7.91 1.84 8.43
CA MET A 257 7.75 2.03 7.00
C MET A 257 8.44 3.31 6.51
N ALA A 258 8.39 4.41 7.28
CA ALA A 258 9.12 5.63 6.99
C ALA A 258 10.63 5.37 6.91
N LYS A 259 11.20 4.67 7.90
CA LYS A 259 12.60 4.24 7.90
C LYS A 259 12.95 3.43 6.66
N ASN A 260 12.16 2.40 6.35
CA ASN A 260 12.40 1.53 5.20
C ASN A 260 12.35 2.31 3.87
N ASN A 261 11.38 3.21 3.72
CA ASN A 261 11.25 4.04 2.52
C ASN A 261 12.45 4.98 2.35
N LEU A 262 12.85 5.67 3.43
CA LEU A 262 14.00 6.58 3.40
C LEU A 262 15.29 5.85 3.03
N GLN A 263 15.56 4.70 3.65
CA GLN A 263 16.72 3.86 3.30
C GLN A 263 16.72 3.46 1.82
N GLN A 264 15.54 3.19 1.26
CA GLN A 264 15.39 2.82 -0.15
C GLN A 264 15.52 4.00 -1.11
N PHE A 265 15.29 5.23 -0.66
CA PHE A 265 15.57 6.44 -1.42
C PHE A 265 17.05 6.82 -1.35
N GLU A 266 17.67 6.69 -0.17
CA GLU A 266 19.11 6.90 0.02
C GLU A 266 19.94 5.93 -0.83
N SER A 267 19.56 4.66 -0.87
CA SER A 267 20.22 3.66 -1.73
C SER A 267 20.05 3.94 -3.24
N ALA A 268 19.07 4.77 -3.61
CA ALA A 268 18.89 5.28 -4.95
C ALA A 268 19.64 6.62 -5.20
N GLY A 269 20.47 7.07 -4.26
CA GLY A 269 21.26 8.29 -4.36
C GLY A 269 20.51 9.58 -4.02
N LEU A 270 19.32 9.50 -3.43
CA LEU A 270 18.51 10.67 -3.09
C LEU A 270 18.87 11.21 -1.70
N ASN A 271 19.09 12.52 -1.60
CA ASN A 271 19.34 13.19 -0.32
C ASN A 271 18.02 13.50 0.41
N VAL A 272 17.41 12.48 1.00
CA VAL A 272 16.10 12.57 1.69
C VAL A 272 16.21 12.91 3.19
N ARG A 273 17.40 13.19 3.69
CA ARG A 273 17.64 13.57 5.10
C ARG A 273 18.31 14.95 5.24
N ALA A 274 18.13 15.82 4.25
CA ALA A 274 18.71 17.16 4.28
C ALA A 274 18.25 17.97 5.51
N ASP A 275 16.98 17.80 5.89
CA ASP A 275 16.34 18.43 7.03
C ASP A 275 15.09 17.63 7.44
N SER A 276 14.45 18.02 8.55
CA SER A 276 13.26 17.34 9.09
C SER A 276 12.05 17.39 8.15
N GLU A 277 11.88 18.48 7.41
CA GLU A 277 10.76 18.67 6.48
C GLU A 277 10.94 17.78 5.24
N THR A 278 12.11 17.83 4.60
CA THR A 278 12.50 16.98 3.48
C THR A 278 12.35 15.49 3.84
N LEU A 279 12.79 15.12 5.04
CA LEU A 279 12.66 13.76 5.56
C LEU A 279 11.19 13.34 5.72
N ALA A 280 10.37 14.16 6.37
CA ALA A 280 8.95 13.87 6.59
C ALA A 280 8.20 13.73 5.26
N LYS A 281 8.44 14.65 4.31
CA LYS A 281 7.82 14.65 2.99
C LYS A 281 8.24 13.45 2.15
N ALA A 282 9.53 13.09 2.16
CA ALA A 282 10.01 11.89 1.46
C ALA A 282 9.42 10.60 2.05
N ALA A 283 9.40 10.48 3.38
CA ALA A 283 8.76 9.34 4.06
C ALA A 283 7.27 9.23 3.71
N TYR A 284 6.55 10.34 3.76
CA TYR A 284 5.14 10.42 3.37
C TYR A 284 4.93 10.02 1.91
N LEU A 285 5.76 10.53 0.98
CA LEU A 285 5.65 10.20 -0.45
C LEU A 285 5.77 8.69 -0.69
N GLY A 286 6.74 8.04 -0.03
CA GLY A 286 6.90 6.59 -0.09
C GLY A 286 5.71 5.82 0.50
N HIS A 287 5.12 6.34 1.58
CA HIS A 287 3.89 5.79 2.19
C HIS A 287 2.70 5.90 1.24
N HIS A 288 2.49 7.09 0.67
CA HIS A 288 1.31 7.45 -0.11
C HIS A 288 1.27 6.77 -1.49
N LEU A 289 2.39 6.78 -2.22
CA LEU A 289 2.48 6.19 -3.57
C LEU A 289 2.90 4.71 -3.56
N GLY A 290 3.50 4.26 -2.46
CA GLY A 290 4.33 3.07 -2.47
C GLY A 290 5.70 3.33 -3.10
N LEU A 291 6.69 2.51 -2.73
CA LEU A 291 8.09 2.77 -3.02
C LEU A 291 8.41 2.87 -4.53
N GLY A 292 7.83 2.00 -5.35
CA GLY A 292 8.10 1.97 -6.79
C GLY A 292 7.65 3.23 -7.50
N ASP A 293 6.41 3.66 -7.26
CA ASP A 293 5.85 4.87 -7.86
C ASP A 293 6.49 6.13 -7.25
N ALA A 294 6.85 6.13 -5.97
CA ALA A 294 7.60 7.23 -5.36
C ALA A 294 8.98 7.43 -5.99
N LYS A 295 9.74 6.36 -6.28
CA LYS A 295 11.02 6.45 -6.99
C LYS A 295 10.84 7.05 -8.40
N LYS A 296 9.83 6.58 -9.14
CA LYS A 296 9.49 7.15 -10.46
C LYS A 296 9.05 8.61 -10.35
N PHE A 297 8.28 8.96 -9.32
CA PHE A 297 7.83 10.33 -9.06
C PHE A 297 9.02 11.26 -8.86
N LEU A 298 9.96 10.88 -7.99
CA LEU A 298 11.15 11.67 -7.69
C LEU A 298 12.06 11.81 -8.91
N ALA A 299 12.16 10.77 -9.73
CA ALA A 299 12.89 10.80 -11.00
C ALA A 299 12.18 11.55 -12.14
N GLY A 300 10.92 11.97 -11.96
CA GLY A 300 10.13 12.63 -13.02
C GLY A 300 9.59 11.68 -14.10
N ASN A 301 9.61 10.37 -13.86
CA ASN A 301 9.34 9.33 -14.86
C ASN A 301 8.05 8.53 -14.56
N ILE A 302 7.04 9.16 -13.96
CA ILE A 302 5.70 8.53 -13.89
C ILE A 302 5.03 8.65 -15.26
N ASP A 303 4.65 7.49 -15.80
CA ASP A 303 3.84 7.35 -17.00
C ASP A 303 2.50 8.09 -16.88
N ALA A 304 2.02 8.69 -17.97
CA ALA A 304 0.83 9.53 -17.97
C ALA A 304 -0.47 8.77 -17.64
N GLU A 305 -0.60 7.52 -18.09
CA GLU A 305 -1.75 6.67 -17.74
C GLU A 305 -1.73 6.37 -16.24
N ARG A 306 -0.56 5.96 -15.72
CA ARG A 306 -0.38 5.72 -14.29
C ARG A 306 -0.65 6.97 -13.45
N ALA A 307 -0.18 8.15 -13.89
CA ALA A 307 -0.43 9.42 -13.22
C ALA A 307 -1.92 9.77 -13.16
N ARG A 308 -2.66 9.54 -14.26
CA ARG A 308 -4.12 9.71 -14.30
C ARG A 308 -4.81 8.78 -13.30
N THR A 309 -4.45 7.50 -13.27
CA THR A 309 -5.01 6.53 -12.32
C THR A 309 -4.77 6.95 -10.87
N LEU A 310 -3.54 7.35 -10.54
CA LEU A 310 -3.18 7.80 -9.20
C LEU A 310 -3.96 9.05 -8.79
N LEU A 311 -4.01 10.06 -9.66
CA LEU A 311 -4.77 11.28 -9.40
C LEU A 311 -6.26 11.00 -9.21
N ALA A 312 -6.87 10.23 -10.11
CA ALA A 312 -8.30 9.87 -10.03
C ALA A 312 -8.64 9.07 -8.77
N ALA A 313 -7.75 8.20 -8.30
CA ALA A 313 -7.94 7.48 -7.04
C ALA A 313 -8.03 8.45 -5.84
N GLN A 314 -7.28 9.55 -5.87
CA GLN A 314 -7.23 10.52 -4.78
C GLN A 314 -8.40 11.51 -4.83
N VAL A 315 -8.62 12.17 -5.98
CA VAL A 315 -9.59 13.27 -6.09
C VAL A 315 -10.90 12.90 -6.78
N GLY A 316 -11.03 11.66 -7.30
CA GLY A 316 -12.15 11.24 -8.14
C GLY A 316 -11.96 11.60 -9.62
N GLY A 317 -12.62 10.85 -10.50
CA GLY A 317 -12.41 10.96 -11.96
C GLY A 317 -12.67 12.36 -12.51
N SER A 318 -13.84 12.94 -12.22
CA SER A 318 -14.20 14.27 -12.74
C SER A 318 -13.23 15.38 -12.31
N ALA A 319 -12.81 15.39 -11.04
CA ALA A 319 -11.84 16.37 -10.55
C ALA A 319 -10.43 16.12 -11.12
N ALA A 320 -10.06 14.85 -11.37
CA ALA A 320 -8.81 14.52 -12.04
C ALA A 320 -8.82 15.03 -13.48
N ASP A 321 -9.88 14.78 -14.25
CA ASP A 321 -9.99 15.24 -15.64
C ASP A 321 -9.87 16.76 -15.76
N GLN A 322 -10.53 17.51 -14.86
CA GLN A 322 -10.41 18.96 -14.83
C GLN A 322 -8.97 19.43 -14.55
N ARG A 323 -8.28 18.79 -13.59
CA ARG A 323 -6.88 19.11 -13.28
C ARG A 323 -5.95 18.77 -14.43
N ILE A 324 -6.18 17.65 -15.12
CA ILE A 324 -5.41 17.22 -16.29
C ILE A 324 -5.59 18.22 -17.43
N ALA A 325 -6.82 18.66 -17.70
CA ALA A 325 -7.09 19.68 -18.71
C ALA A 325 -6.37 21.00 -18.40
N ASN A 326 -6.42 21.44 -17.13
CA ASN A 326 -5.76 22.69 -16.70
C ASN A 326 -4.22 22.60 -16.75
N ALA A 327 -3.64 21.45 -16.40
CA ALA A 327 -2.19 21.27 -16.40
C ALA A 327 -1.63 20.89 -17.79
N GLY A 328 -2.47 20.48 -18.73
CA GLY A 328 -2.11 20.05 -20.07
C GLY A 328 -1.73 18.56 -20.19
N ASP A 329 -1.28 17.91 -19.11
CA ASP A 329 -1.06 16.46 -19.08
C ASP A 329 -1.20 15.88 -17.66
N ALA A 330 -1.39 14.56 -17.61
CA ALA A 330 -1.67 13.85 -16.37
C ALA A 330 -0.48 13.77 -15.41
N THR A 331 0.74 13.66 -15.93
CA THR A 331 1.96 13.62 -15.11
C THR A 331 2.17 14.94 -14.38
N ARG A 332 2.01 16.08 -15.09
CA ARG A 332 2.08 17.42 -14.50
C ARG A 332 0.96 17.65 -13.48
N ALA A 333 -0.28 17.30 -13.83
CA ALA A 333 -1.43 17.46 -12.93
C ALA A 333 -1.26 16.67 -11.62
N HIS A 334 -0.86 15.41 -11.72
CA HIS A 334 -0.62 14.55 -10.56
C HIS A 334 0.53 15.08 -9.70
N ARG A 335 1.63 15.51 -10.32
CA ARG A 335 2.79 16.08 -9.61
C ARG A 335 2.43 17.34 -8.84
N GLN A 336 1.79 18.30 -9.50
CA GLN A 336 1.36 19.55 -8.88
C GLN A 336 0.42 19.28 -7.70
N TRP A 337 -0.61 18.45 -7.92
CA TRP A 337 -1.56 18.12 -6.86
C TRP A 337 -0.88 17.46 -5.65
N LEU A 338 0.01 16.49 -5.87
CA LEU A 338 0.63 15.75 -4.78
C LEU A 338 1.63 16.62 -4.00
N LEU A 339 2.44 17.44 -4.66
CA LEU A 339 3.34 18.37 -3.99
C LEU A 339 2.56 19.39 -3.14
N ASP A 340 1.52 20.01 -3.72
CA ASP A 340 0.64 20.93 -3.00
C ASP A 340 -0.09 20.27 -1.83
N PHE A 341 -0.43 18.99 -1.94
CA PHE A 341 -1.04 18.23 -0.85
C PHE A 341 -0.02 18.00 0.27
N ILE A 342 1.16 17.50 -0.06
CA ILE A 342 2.23 17.20 0.89
C ILE A 342 2.64 18.47 1.64
N ASP A 343 2.86 19.58 0.96
CA ASP A 343 3.29 20.84 1.58
C ASP A 343 2.29 21.37 2.61
N ARG A 344 0.99 21.13 2.39
CA ARG A 344 -0.08 21.58 3.31
C ARG A 344 -0.31 20.65 4.49
N HIS A 345 -0.06 19.35 4.32
CA HIS A 345 -0.45 18.34 5.31
C HIS A 345 0.72 17.71 6.06
N VAL A 346 1.93 17.72 5.49
CA VAL A 346 3.12 17.10 6.09
C VAL A 346 4.04 18.20 6.60
N GLN A 347 3.71 18.71 7.80
CA GLN A 347 4.39 19.85 8.41
C GLN A 347 4.92 19.47 9.80
N PRO A 348 6.15 18.91 9.91
CA PRO A 348 6.70 18.45 11.19
C PRO A 348 6.84 19.59 12.21
N ASP A 349 7.10 20.82 11.77
CA ASP A 349 7.25 21.98 12.65
C ASP A 349 5.98 22.33 13.42
N LYS A 350 4.79 21.93 12.94
CA LYS A 350 3.54 22.05 13.71
C LYS A 350 3.55 21.25 15.01
N PHE A 351 4.39 20.23 15.07
CA PHE A 351 4.50 19.30 16.19
C PHE A 351 5.78 19.52 17.00
N ALA A 352 6.76 20.22 16.45
CA ALA A 352 7.94 20.65 17.19
C ALA A 352 7.57 21.82 18.12
N SER A 353 7.98 21.75 19.38
CA SER A 353 7.93 22.89 20.32
C SER A 353 9.32 23.41 20.60
#